data_AF-A0A3M6V8N9-F1
#
_entry.id   AF-A0A3M6V8N9-F1
#
_cell.length_a   1.000
_cell.length_b   1.000
_cell.length_c   1.000
_cell.angle_alpha   90.00
_cell.angle_beta   90.00
_cell.angle_gamma   90.00
#
_symmetry.space_group_name_H-M   'P 1'
#
loop_
_entity.id
_entity.type
_entity.pdbx_description
1 polymer ?
#
loop_
_entity_poly.entity_id
_entity_poly.type
_entity_poly.pdbx_seq_one_letter_code
_entity_poly.pdbx_strand_id
1 'polypeptide(L)'
;MREVFEAFLTDPIRVNEDVYTLWLEGHNARDSLSARLRLPSSVQMPFMTENAVAKQRELVWRDTVDQYRLYDKLEHYLSQPSLFRSQLLFQIPPAQQYYMVERYYTRDADVDRWLLGKKLSGQLEKDLDDVAEHSGRTLKSCLRHLENLRKVYAAVEEPNFHGLPCRTVSEHFLLSEQLASKYACLLFILHTRFQVHPHHPDTGFLTWSDLRFFAVLLMTHWLPQRKRLPKLMFPNSPIPKYVAEDTVVENGAQIALRSPSTGDWPAISFLQERLQLTSVWETVGLDLSHSLTNCLRDLKVHLINDDDVLRVFKEKVLTRLRSSTAAEGMLRENASSLDELESKLYLIIHGFLTIGAGLSQPKEFQHLLEHLLTRVVRVLHDCKITKLQLDALFSALVDALPELDVWYLNGQETRSSLLASWHRFISVCRVVVLAVYDRCHPSTISTTRQQVMYSAGLEQTATNVSAKHNRMANAFESQARQ
;
A
#
# COMPACT_ATOMS: atom_id res chain seq x y z
N MET A 1 -11.71 47.30 37.01
CA MET A 1 -10.51 46.45 36.78
C MET A 1 -10.07 46.73 35.35
N ARG A 2 -8.94 47.42 35.12
CA ARG A 2 -8.43 47.62 33.75
C ARG A 2 -7.69 46.35 33.38
N GLU A 3 -8.22 45.58 32.44
CA GLU A 3 -7.48 44.47 31.84
C GLU A 3 -6.30 45.07 31.07
N VAL A 4 -5.10 44.84 31.59
CA VAL A 4 -3.85 45.19 30.91
C VAL A 4 -3.52 44.01 30.02
N PHE A 5 -3.64 44.20 28.72
CA PHE A 5 -3.17 43.22 27.73
C PHE A 5 -1.73 43.54 27.35
N GLU A 6 -0.84 42.57 27.50
CA GLU A 6 0.50 42.62 26.92
C GLU A 6 0.42 42.06 25.49
N ALA A 7 0.71 42.89 24.49
CA ALA A 7 0.76 42.48 23.10
C ALA A 7 2.23 42.35 22.66
N PHE A 8 2.62 41.15 22.23
CA PHE A 8 3.94 40.90 21.63
C PHE A 8 3.81 40.93 20.11
N LEU A 9 4.42 41.93 19.48
CA LEU A 9 4.45 42.07 18.02
C LEU A 9 5.79 41.55 17.51
N THR A 10 5.77 40.46 16.75
CA THR A 10 6.94 39.93 16.05
C THR A 10 6.70 39.93 14.56
N ASP A 11 7.79 40.00 13.79
CA ASP A 11 7.71 39.70 12.37
C ASP A 11 7.13 38.29 12.18
N PRO A 12 6.20 38.11 11.23
CA PRO A 12 5.62 36.80 10.96
C PRO A 12 6.73 35.84 10.53
N ILE A 13 6.71 34.64 11.10
CA ILE A 13 7.70 33.62 10.76
C ILE A 13 7.49 33.21 9.31
N ARG A 14 8.49 33.51 8.48
CA ARG A 14 8.49 33.11 7.07
C ARG A 14 9.21 31.77 6.94
N VAL A 15 8.45 30.72 6.67
CA VAL A 15 8.99 29.39 6.40
C VAL A 15 9.47 29.36 4.95
N ASN A 16 10.75 29.04 4.74
CA ASN A 16 11.28 28.80 3.40
C ASN A 16 11.01 27.35 2.99
N GLU A 17 10.13 27.15 2.02
CA GLU A 17 9.68 25.81 1.62
C GLU A 17 10.81 24.92 1.07
N ASP A 18 11.75 25.48 0.30
CA ASP A 18 12.88 24.73 -0.25
C ASP A 18 13.83 24.25 0.86
N VAL A 19 14.12 25.14 1.82
CA VAL A 19 14.95 24.81 2.99
C VAL A 19 14.25 23.76 3.85
N TYR A 20 12.93 23.87 4.00
CA TYR A 20 12.13 22.92 4.75
C TYR A 20 12.16 21.53 4.10
N THR A 21 12.01 21.43 2.77
CA THR A 21 12.15 20.16 2.04
C THR A 21 13.52 19.54 2.25
N LEU A 22 14.61 20.32 2.15
CA LEU A 22 15.96 19.81 2.37
C LEU A 22 16.19 19.34 3.83
N TRP A 23 15.62 20.05 4.81
CA TRP A 23 15.65 19.63 6.21
C TRP A 23 14.88 18.32 6.42
N LEU A 24 13.72 18.16 5.77
CA LEU A 24 12.97 16.91 5.76
C LEU A 24 13.75 15.78 5.07
N GLU A 25 14.47 16.05 4.00
CA GLU A 25 15.34 15.06 3.36
C GLU A 25 16.54 14.68 4.23
N GLY A 26 16.76 15.38 5.34
CA GLY A 26 17.80 15.12 6.33
C GLY A 26 19.16 15.71 5.98
N HIS A 27 19.21 16.61 4.99
CA HIS A 27 20.42 17.37 4.69
C HIS A 27 20.77 18.30 5.85
N ASN A 28 22.06 18.48 6.12
CA ASN A 28 22.51 19.49 7.08
C ASN A 28 22.48 20.90 6.44
N ALA A 29 22.58 21.95 7.26
CA ALA A 29 22.50 23.34 6.77
C ALA A 29 23.54 23.66 5.68
N ARG A 30 24.73 23.04 5.71
CA ARG A 30 25.82 23.29 4.75
C ARG A 30 25.51 22.69 3.38
N ASP A 31 24.98 21.48 3.35
CA ASP A 31 24.55 20.82 2.12
C ASP A 31 23.37 21.57 1.51
N SER A 32 22.44 22.02 2.35
CA SER A 32 21.28 22.83 1.93
C SER A 32 21.69 24.18 1.37
N LEU A 33 22.67 24.87 1.96
CA LEU A 33 23.26 26.07 1.37
C LEU A 33 23.79 25.78 -0.04
N SER A 34 24.52 24.67 -0.20
CA SER A 34 25.10 24.28 -1.49
C SER A 34 24.01 24.00 -2.52
N ALA A 35 22.91 23.36 -2.14
CA ALA A 35 21.75 23.16 -3.01
C ALA A 35 21.08 24.49 -3.39
N ARG A 36 20.86 25.38 -2.41
CA ARG A 36 20.25 26.71 -2.64
C ARG A 36 21.05 27.59 -3.59
N LEU A 37 22.38 27.51 -3.54
CA LEU A 37 23.25 28.27 -4.43
C LEU A 37 23.27 27.74 -5.87
N ARG A 38 22.85 26.49 -6.09
CA ARG A 38 22.73 25.89 -7.44
C ARG A 38 21.38 26.19 -8.10
N LEU A 39 20.37 26.54 -7.32
CA LEU A 39 19.06 26.93 -7.86
C LEU A 39 19.23 28.24 -8.65
N PRO A 40 18.67 28.36 -9.86
CA PRO A 40 18.64 29.61 -10.60
C PRO A 40 17.92 30.64 -9.73
N SER A 41 18.65 31.63 -9.21
CA SER A 41 18.02 32.72 -8.49
C SER A 41 17.10 33.48 -9.44
N SER A 42 15.83 33.64 -9.08
CA SER A 42 14.86 34.49 -9.82
C SER A 42 15.26 35.96 -9.83
N VAL A 43 16.22 36.35 -8.97
CA VAL A 43 16.77 37.69 -8.91
C VAL A 43 18.14 37.70 -9.59
N GLN A 44 18.18 38.04 -10.88
CA GLN A 44 19.42 38.53 -11.50
C GLN A 44 19.71 39.91 -10.90
N MET A 45 20.61 39.95 -9.91
CA MET A 45 21.09 41.22 -9.36
C MET A 45 22.07 41.84 -10.37
N PRO A 46 21.70 42.91 -11.11
CA PRO A 46 22.44 43.32 -12.31
C PRO A 46 23.81 43.98 -12.04
N PHE A 47 24.26 44.05 -10.77
CA PHE A 47 25.42 44.85 -10.36
C PHE A 47 26.26 44.18 -9.25
N MET A 48 26.49 42.87 -9.33
CA MET A 48 27.29 42.19 -8.31
C MET A 48 28.80 42.27 -8.62
N THR A 49 29.53 43.08 -7.84
CA THR A 49 30.99 42.92 -7.67
C THR A 49 31.29 41.62 -6.93
N GLU A 50 32.53 41.10 -6.98
CA GLU A 50 32.92 39.85 -6.27
C GLU A 50 32.55 39.89 -4.76
N ASN A 51 32.68 41.06 -4.13
CA ASN A 51 32.28 41.30 -2.75
C ASN A 51 30.77 41.11 -2.51
N ALA A 52 29.94 41.40 -3.51
CA ALA A 52 28.49 41.27 -3.42
C ALA A 52 28.05 39.80 -3.50
N VAL A 53 28.74 38.98 -4.30
CA VAL A 53 28.51 37.52 -4.37
C VAL A 53 28.87 36.84 -3.05
N ALA A 54 30.01 37.21 -2.46
CA ALA A 54 30.43 36.70 -1.16
C ALA A 54 29.43 37.08 -0.04
N LYS A 55 28.99 38.34 -0.03
CA LYS A 55 27.98 38.83 0.93
C LYS A 55 26.63 38.15 0.74
N GLN A 56 26.19 37.91 -0.50
CA GLN A 56 24.96 37.18 -0.78
C GLN A 56 25.03 35.74 -0.25
N ARG A 57 26.15 35.05 -0.50
CA ARG A 57 26.37 33.70 0.04
C ARG A 57 26.29 33.70 1.57
N GLU A 58 26.89 34.68 2.23
CA GLU A 58 26.83 34.81 3.68
C GLU A 58 25.40 35.04 4.20
N LEU A 59 24.62 35.90 3.54
CA LEU A 59 23.22 36.14 3.92
C LEU A 59 22.37 34.88 3.76
N VAL A 60 22.54 34.14 2.65
CA VAL A 60 21.85 32.87 2.43
C VAL A 60 22.27 31.82 3.45
N TRP A 61 23.55 31.78 3.85
CA TRP A 61 24.02 30.90 4.91
C TRP A 61 23.34 31.19 6.24
N ARG A 62 23.33 32.46 6.67
CA ARG A 62 22.69 32.87 7.93
C ARG A 62 21.20 32.55 7.94
N ASP A 63 20.49 32.88 6.86
CA ASP A 63 19.08 32.53 6.68
C ASP A 63 18.85 31.01 6.73
N THR A 64 19.69 30.21 6.04
CA THR A 64 19.59 28.74 6.09
C THR A 64 19.74 28.21 7.51
N VAL A 65 20.75 28.68 8.25
CA VAL A 65 21.01 28.25 9.63
C VAL A 65 19.86 28.63 10.56
N ASP A 66 19.29 29.83 10.40
CA ASP A 66 18.18 30.28 11.24
C ASP A 66 16.88 29.52 10.93
N GLN A 67 16.60 29.18 9.66
CA GLN A 67 15.51 28.28 9.29
C GLN A 67 15.68 26.88 9.89
N TYR A 68 16.89 26.32 9.88
CA TYR A 68 17.16 25.02 10.51
C TYR A 68 16.91 25.04 12.02
N ARG A 69 17.37 26.08 12.72
CA ARG A 69 17.11 26.26 14.15
C ARG A 69 15.62 26.38 14.45
N LEU A 70 14.87 27.04 13.57
CA LEU A 70 13.41 27.10 13.67
C LEU A 70 12.79 25.71 13.52
N TYR A 71 13.18 24.94 12.49
CA TYR A 71 12.61 23.61 12.24
C TYR A 71 12.92 22.62 13.35
N ASP A 72 14.13 22.65 13.91
CA ASP A 72 14.50 21.80 15.06
C ASP A 72 13.63 22.12 16.29
N LYS A 73 13.25 23.38 16.50
CA LYS A 73 12.27 23.76 17.56
C LYS A 73 10.84 23.32 17.22
N LEU A 74 10.48 23.34 15.95
CA LEU A 74 9.14 22.95 15.47
C LEU A 74 8.97 21.43 15.37
N GLU A 75 10.03 20.65 15.30
CA GLU A 75 9.99 19.19 15.06
C GLU A 75 9.09 18.45 16.06
N HIS A 76 9.20 18.78 17.35
CA HIS A 76 8.34 18.18 18.38
C HIS A 76 6.85 18.44 18.12
N TYR A 77 6.50 19.68 17.74
CA TYR A 77 5.13 20.07 17.39
C TYR A 77 4.67 19.42 16.08
N LEU A 78 5.50 19.41 15.04
CA LEU A 78 5.18 18.76 13.77
C LEU A 78 4.89 17.27 13.97
N SER A 79 5.56 16.64 14.92
CA SER A 79 5.35 15.25 15.29
C SER A 79 4.04 14.97 16.05
N GLN A 80 3.33 16.02 16.48
CA GLN A 80 2.04 16.01 17.17
C GLN A 80 1.16 17.16 16.62
N PRO A 81 0.52 16.98 15.44
CA PRO A 81 -0.14 18.06 14.70
C PRO A 81 -1.17 18.88 15.50
N SER A 82 -1.86 18.26 16.45
CA SER A 82 -2.77 18.96 17.37
C SER A 82 -2.06 20.04 18.19
N LEU A 83 -0.86 19.75 18.71
CA LEU A 83 -0.04 20.72 19.44
C LEU A 83 0.50 21.81 18.52
N PHE A 84 0.87 21.48 17.28
CA PHE A 84 1.33 22.47 16.31
C PHE A 84 0.25 23.47 15.90
N ARG A 85 -1.01 23.02 15.87
CA ARG A 85 -2.15 23.90 15.60
C ARG A 85 -2.48 24.82 16.77
N SER A 86 -2.33 24.34 18.01
CA SER A 86 -2.73 25.09 19.21
C SER A 86 -1.63 25.96 19.84
N GLN A 87 -0.37 25.79 19.43
CA GLN A 87 0.75 26.56 19.98
C GLN A 87 0.65 28.06 19.61
N LEU A 88 1.09 28.92 20.53
CA LEU A 88 1.06 30.39 20.40
C LEU A 88 2.46 31.02 20.30
N LEU A 89 3.53 30.21 20.36
CA LEU A 89 4.92 30.66 20.39
C LEU A 89 5.42 31.10 19.01
N PHE A 90 4.99 30.39 17.97
CA PHE A 90 5.38 30.61 16.60
C PHE A 90 4.15 31.07 15.81
N GLN A 91 4.11 32.35 15.44
CA GLN A 91 3.04 32.92 14.63
C GLN A 91 3.19 32.45 13.17
N ILE A 92 2.64 31.27 12.88
CA ILE A 92 2.63 30.63 11.56
C ILE A 92 1.18 30.59 11.06
N PRO A 93 0.87 31.13 9.87
CA PRO A 93 -0.49 31.10 9.32
C PRO A 93 -1.06 29.68 9.19
N PRO A 94 -2.38 29.46 9.38
CA PRO A 94 -2.97 28.12 9.31
C PRO A 94 -2.69 27.36 8.01
N ALA A 95 -2.68 28.05 6.87
CA ALA A 95 -2.36 27.44 5.57
C ALA A 95 -0.91 26.89 5.53
N GLN A 96 0.05 27.65 6.09
CA GLN A 96 1.44 27.21 6.20
C GLN A 96 1.58 26.07 7.21
N GLN A 97 0.83 26.09 8.32
CA GLN A 97 0.83 24.99 9.28
C GLN A 97 0.37 23.68 8.63
N TYR A 98 -0.73 23.73 7.88
CA TYR A 98 -1.24 22.58 7.14
C TYR A 98 -0.20 22.06 6.13
N TYR A 99 0.40 22.95 5.34
CA TYR A 99 1.48 22.57 4.41
C TYR A 99 2.64 21.86 5.11
N MET A 100 3.12 22.40 6.23
CA MET A 100 4.24 21.83 6.97
C MET A 100 3.89 20.44 7.54
N VAL A 101 2.71 20.28 8.13
CA VAL A 101 2.25 18.98 8.65
C VAL A 101 2.12 17.96 7.51
N GLU A 102 1.45 18.32 6.42
CA GLU A 102 1.28 17.45 5.26
C GLU A 102 2.63 16.97 4.70
N ARG A 103 3.61 17.88 4.57
CA ARG A 103 4.96 17.56 4.11
C ARG A 103 5.75 16.72 5.12
N TYR A 104 5.63 16.99 6.42
CA TYR A 104 6.29 16.24 7.47
C TYR A 104 5.86 14.76 7.51
N TYR A 105 4.57 14.51 7.29
CA TYR A 105 3.98 13.16 7.23
C TYR A 105 3.98 12.54 5.82
N THR A 106 4.45 13.26 4.80
CA THR A 106 4.55 12.70 3.44
C THR A 106 5.45 11.46 3.47
N ARG A 107 4.99 10.42 2.77
CA ARG A 107 5.68 9.13 2.70
C ARG A 107 6.46 8.95 1.41
N ASP A 108 7.60 8.28 1.52
CA ASP A 108 8.43 7.85 0.41
C ASP A 108 8.17 6.38 0.07
N ALA A 109 7.95 6.09 -1.22
CA ALA A 109 7.58 4.77 -1.70
C ALA A 109 8.68 3.72 -1.49
N ASP A 110 9.94 4.11 -1.64
CA ASP A 110 11.08 3.20 -1.54
C ASP A 110 11.36 2.90 -0.06
N VAL A 111 11.26 3.91 0.81
CA VAL A 111 11.32 3.69 2.27
C VAL A 111 10.19 2.75 2.71
N ASP A 112 8.95 3.01 2.29
CA ASP A 112 7.78 2.17 2.62
C ASP A 112 7.98 0.72 2.20
N ARG A 113 8.50 0.53 0.98
CA ARG A 113 8.77 -0.79 0.41
C ARG A 113 9.74 -1.61 1.27
N TRP A 114 10.74 -0.98 1.86
CA TRP A 114 11.76 -1.61 2.71
C TRP A 114 11.36 -1.73 4.19
N LEU A 115 10.41 -0.91 4.66
CA LEU A 115 9.83 -1.07 6.00
C LEU A 115 8.85 -2.24 6.08
N LEU A 116 8.18 -2.59 4.98
CA LEU A 116 7.20 -3.67 4.93
C LEU A 116 7.80 -5.07 5.09
N GLY A 117 7.03 -5.97 5.71
CA GLY A 117 7.44 -7.36 5.98
C GLY A 117 8.35 -7.52 7.21
N LYS A 118 8.77 -6.41 7.84
CA LYS A 118 9.42 -6.40 9.15
C LYS A 118 8.41 -5.97 10.22
N LYS A 119 8.58 -6.46 11.45
CA LYS A 119 7.79 -5.97 12.60
C LYS A 119 8.26 -4.56 12.94
N LEU A 120 7.34 -3.67 13.32
CA LEU A 120 7.65 -2.33 13.84
C LEU A 120 8.26 -2.38 15.26
N SER A 121 9.31 -3.17 15.46
CA SER A 121 10.01 -3.31 16.74
C SER A 121 11.18 -2.33 16.83
N GLY A 122 11.79 -2.21 18.02
CA GLY A 122 13.05 -1.48 18.19
C GLY A 122 14.24 -2.11 17.45
N GLN A 123 14.10 -3.33 16.91
CA GLN A 123 15.12 -3.91 16.04
C GLN A 123 15.10 -3.27 14.65
N LEU A 124 13.93 -2.86 14.15
CA LEU A 124 13.81 -2.18 12.86
C LEU A 124 14.55 -0.84 12.84
N GLU A 125 14.65 -0.15 13.99
CA GLU A 125 15.47 1.06 14.12
C GLU A 125 16.96 0.81 13.84
N LYS A 126 17.47 -0.35 14.27
CA LYS A 126 18.88 -0.72 14.05
C LYS A 126 19.16 -1.07 12.60
N ASP A 127 18.15 -1.58 11.90
CA ASP A 127 18.22 -1.93 10.48
C ASP A 127 17.92 -0.72 9.57
N LEU A 128 17.72 0.49 10.11
CA LEU A 128 17.39 1.66 9.29
C LEU A 128 18.55 2.11 8.40
N ASP A 129 19.80 1.78 8.74
CA ASP A 129 20.94 2.01 7.87
C ASP A 129 20.78 1.24 6.54
N ASP A 130 20.35 -0.03 6.61
CA ASP A 130 20.05 -0.82 5.41
C ASP A 130 18.90 -0.20 4.60
N VAL A 131 17.85 0.28 5.28
CA VAL A 131 16.70 0.93 4.61
C VAL A 131 17.15 2.21 3.91
N ALA A 132 18.00 3.02 4.56
CA ALA A 132 18.55 4.26 4.02
C ALA A 132 19.41 3.99 2.77
N GLU A 133 20.29 2.98 2.82
CA GLU A 133 21.11 2.56 1.69
C GLU A 133 20.25 2.17 0.49
N HIS A 134 19.27 1.28 0.68
CA HIS A 134 18.47 0.77 -0.45
C HIS A 134 17.42 1.75 -0.98
N SER A 135 16.92 2.68 -0.15
CA SER A 135 15.99 3.72 -0.60
C SER A 135 16.68 4.96 -1.16
N GLY A 136 18.00 5.08 -1.00
CA GLY A 136 18.75 6.29 -1.36
C GLY A 136 18.36 7.52 -0.54
N ARG A 137 17.74 7.32 0.63
CA ARG A 137 17.32 8.38 1.54
C ARG A 137 18.28 8.48 2.71
N THR A 138 18.34 9.66 3.35
CA THR A 138 19.17 9.81 4.55
C THR A 138 18.58 9.05 5.73
N LEU A 139 19.44 8.59 6.64
CA LEU A 139 19.02 7.94 7.88
C LEU A 139 18.05 8.81 8.69
N LYS A 140 18.31 10.12 8.78
CA LYS A 140 17.41 11.08 9.47
C LYS A 140 16.01 11.09 8.85
N SER A 141 15.92 11.06 7.53
CA SER A 141 14.64 10.97 6.82
C SER A 141 13.94 9.64 7.10
N CYS A 142 14.65 8.51 6.99
CA CYS A 142 14.09 7.18 7.27
C CYS A 142 13.57 7.04 8.71
N LEU A 143 14.31 7.58 9.69
CA LEU A 143 13.88 7.66 11.09
C LEU A 143 12.56 8.42 11.25
N ARG A 144 12.42 9.60 10.60
CA ARG A 144 11.15 10.33 10.61
C ARG A 144 10.00 9.49 10.04
N HIS A 145 10.22 8.84 8.90
CA HIS A 145 9.21 8.01 8.26
C HIS A 145 8.73 6.86 9.15
N LEU A 146 9.66 6.21 9.87
CA LEU A 146 9.36 5.15 10.83
C LEU A 146 8.61 5.68 12.05
N GLU A 147 9.06 6.77 12.66
CA GLU A 147 8.41 7.37 13.83
C GLU A 147 6.99 7.85 13.53
N ASN A 148 6.80 8.52 12.39
CA ASN A 148 5.48 8.95 11.95
C ASN A 148 4.57 7.73 11.71
N LEU A 149 5.10 6.66 11.12
CA LEU A 149 4.35 5.42 10.92
C LEU A 149 3.91 4.79 12.25
N ARG A 150 4.82 4.70 13.24
CA ARG A 150 4.51 4.15 14.56
C ARG A 150 3.44 4.94 15.29
N LYS A 151 3.52 6.27 15.27
CA LYS A 151 2.50 7.14 15.87
C LYS A 151 1.13 6.92 15.24
N VAL A 152 1.08 6.90 13.91
CA VAL A 152 -0.16 6.67 13.17
C VAL A 152 -0.71 5.27 13.40
N TYR A 153 0.15 4.25 13.43
CA TYR A 153 -0.24 2.87 13.69
C TYR A 153 -0.79 2.69 15.11
N ALA A 154 -0.12 3.25 16.12
CA ALA A 154 -0.60 3.23 17.51
C ALA A 154 -1.97 3.88 17.70
N ALA A 155 -2.32 4.89 16.90
CA ALA A 155 -3.62 5.55 16.95
C ALA A 155 -4.76 4.72 16.33
N VAL A 156 -4.45 3.68 15.55
CA VAL A 156 -5.44 2.83 14.84
C VAL A 156 -5.47 1.40 15.39
N GLU A 157 -4.41 0.93 16.04
CA GLU A 157 -4.30 -0.42 16.61
C GLU A 157 -4.98 -0.57 18.00
N GLU A 158 -5.84 0.37 18.42
CA GLU A 158 -6.57 0.19 19.68
C GLU A 158 -7.39 -1.11 19.64
N PRO A 159 -7.37 -1.96 20.70
CA PRO A 159 -7.82 -3.36 20.65
C PRO A 159 -9.32 -3.61 20.34
N ASN A 160 -10.10 -2.60 19.97
CA ASN A 160 -11.46 -2.71 19.43
C ASN A 160 -11.76 -1.63 18.38
N PHE A 161 -10.77 -1.29 17.54
CA PHE A 161 -10.94 -0.25 16.53
C PHE A 161 -11.95 -0.67 15.44
N HIS A 162 -13.21 -0.24 15.61
CA HIS A 162 -14.28 -0.35 14.61
C HIS A 162 -14.55 0.98 13.91
N GLY A 163 -13.57 1.89 13.93
CA GLY A 163 -13.64 3.18 13.27
C GLY A 163 -13.29 3.12 11.78
N LEU A 164 -13.25 4.28 11.14
CA LEU A 164 -12.76 4.44 9.77
C LEU A 164 -11.26 4.82 9.82
N PRO A 165 -10.32 3.95 9.41
CA PRO A 165 -8.89 4.23 9.52
C PRO A 165 -8.50 5.55 8.85
N CYS A 166 -8.95 5.79 7.61
CA CYS A 166 -8.64 7.01 6.87
C CYS A 166 -9.10 8.27 7.62
N ARG A 167 -10.31 8.25 8.17
CA ARG A 167 -10.87 9.40 8.90
C ARG A 167 -10.14 9.63 10.21
N THR A 168 -9.87 8.58 10.97
CA THR A 168 -9.09 8.66 12.22
C THR A 168 -7.73 9.29 11.96
N VAL A 169 -7.01 8.82 10.94
CA VAL A 169 -5.70 9.37 10.57
C VAL A 169 -5.80 10.84 10.14
N SER A 170 -6.77 11.17 9.28
CA SER A 170 -6.98 12.54 8.81
C SER A 170 -7.32 13.51 9.95
N GLU A 171 -8.22 13.13 10.86
CA GLU A 171 -8.67 13.99 11.95
C GLU A 171 -7.62 14.14 13.07
N HIS A 172 -6.94 13.05 13.46
CA HIS A 172 -5.96 13.09 14.56
C HIS A 172 -4.63 13.73 14.15
N PHE A 173 -4.20 13.53 12.90
CA PHE A 173 -2.92 14.04 12.40
C PHE A 173 -3.09 15.24 11.46
N LEU A 174 -4.32 15.73 11.26
CA LEU A 174 -4.64 16.89 10.41
C LEU A 174 -4.13 16.74 8.96
N LEU A 175 -4.20 15.51 8.43
CA LEU A 175 -3.68 15.16 7.10
C LEU A 175 -4.77 15.22 6.04
N SER A 176 -4.37 15.45 4.78
CA SER A 176 -5.24 15.32 3.62
C SER A 176 -5.86 13.93 3.52
N GLU A 177 -7.02 13.84 2.85
CA GLU A 177 -7.66 12.55 2.60
C GLU A 177 -6.74 11.60 1.83
N GLN A 178 -5.99 12.15 0.87
CA GLN A 178 -5.06 11.37 0.04
C GLN A 178 -3.94 10.76 0.87
N LEU A 179 -3.32 11.54 1.76
CA LEU A 179 -2.23 11.06 2.61
C LEU A 179 -2.75 10.10 3.68
N ALA A 180 -3.91 10.39 4.27
CA ALA A 180 -4.55 9.49 5.22
C ALA A 180 -4.91 8.13 4.59
N SER A 181 -5.39 8.11 3.35
CA SER A 181 -5.61 6.85 2.62
C SER A 181 -4.33 6.09 2.30
N LYS A 182 -3.20 6.77 2.01
CA LYS A 182 -1.88 6.12 1.88
C LYS A 182 -1.49 5.43 3.17
N TYR A 183 -1.63 6.13 4.30
CA TYR A 183 -1.39 5.56 5.62
C TYR A 183 -2.31 4.36 5.87
N ALA A 184 -3.62 4.46 5.64
CA ALA A 184 -4.55 3.35 5.86
C ALA A 184 -4.16 2.08 5.09
N CYS A 185 -3.74 2.20 3.83
CA CYS A 185 -3.24 1.06 3.05
C CYS A 185 -1.97 0.45 3.67
N LEU A 186 -1.03 1.29 4.10
CA LEU A 186 0.20 0.84 4.75
C LEU A 186 -0.09 0.16 6.10
N LEU A 187 -0.96 0.75 6.91
CA LEU A 187 -1.44 0.19 8.18
C LEU A 187 -2.08 -1.19 7.97
N PHE A 188 -2.92 -1.34 6.93
CA PHE A 188 -3.53 -2.62 6.59
C PHE A 188 -2.47 -3.69 6.27
N ILE A 189 -1.47 -3.38 5.45
CA ILE A 189 -0.39 -4.33 5.13
C ILE A 189 0.41 -4.74 6.39
N LEU A 190 0.64 -3.78 7.31
CA LEU A 190 1.36 -4.03 8.55
C LEU A 190 0.53 -4.85 9.55
N HIS A 191 -0.76 -4.53 9.68
CA HIS A 191 -1.72 -5.24 10.53
C HIS A 191 -1.86 -6.70 10.11
N THR A 192 -1.98 -6.93 8.80
CA THR A 192 -2.07 -8.27 8.19
C THR A 192 -0.74 -9.01 8.12
N ARG A 193 0.38 -8.30 8.37
CA ARG A 193 1.74 -8.84 8.40
C ARG A 193 2.17 -9.54 7.12
N PHE A 194 1.78 -9.02 5.96
CA PHE A 194 2.12 -9.67 4.69
C PHE A 194 3.62 -9.93 4.53
N GLN A 195 3.97 -11.15 4.10
CA GLN A 195 5.33 -11.55 3.76
C GLN A 195 5.72 -10.99 2.39
N VAL A 196 6.05 -9.70 2.36
CA VAL A 196 6.34 -8.95 1.12
C VAL A 196 7.67 -8.22 1.15
N HIS A 197 8.54 -8.48 2.12
CA HIS A 197 9.86 -7.86 2.19
C HIS A 197 10.63 -8.03 0.86
N PRO A 198 11.44 -7.06 0.38
CA PRO A 198 12.17 -7.19 -0.89
C PRO A 198 13.04 -8.44 -1.03
N HIS A 199 13.51 -8.99 0.10
CA HIS A 199 14.28 -10.24 0.12
C HIS A 199 13.44 -11.52 0.07
N HIS A 200 12.11 -11.43 0.14
CA HIS A 200 11.25 -12.61 0.11
C HIS A 200 11.32 -13.30 -1.27
N PRO A 201 11.53 -14.63 -1.34
CA PRO A 201 11.80 -15.33 -2.60
C PRO A 201 10.67 -15.20 -3.62
N ASP A 202 9.42 -15.31 -3.18
CA ASP A 202 8.26 -15.39 -4.08
C ASP A 202 7.54 -14.05 -4.26
N THR A 203 7.73 -13.08 -3.36
CA THR A 203 6.96 -11.82 -3.33
C THR A 203 7.87 -10.58 -3.33
N GLY A 204 9.19 -10.76 -3.23
CA GLY A 204 10.15 -9.66 -3.19
C GLY A 204 10.12 -8.78 -4.45
N PHE A 205 9.76 -9.35 -5.61
CA PHE A 205 9.64 -8.63 -6.88
C PHE A 205 8.47 -7.62 -6.92
N LEU A 206 7.52 -7.71 -5.99
CA LEU A 206 6.37 -6.80 -5.94
C LEU A 206 6.85 -5.38 -5.65
N THR A 207 6.35 -4.41 -6.42
CA THR A 207 6.66 -2.99 -6.24
C THR A 207 5.74 -2.37 -5.18
N TRP A 208 6.08 -1.17 -4.71
CA TRP A 208 5.16 -0.40 -3.85
C TRP A 208 3.81 -0.14 -4.54
N SER A 209 3.81 0.11 -5.86
CA SER A 209 2.57 0.32 -6.61
C SER A 209 1.68 -0.93 -6.62
N ASP A 210 2.28 -2.13 -6.73
CA ASP A 210 1.55 -3.40 -6.65
C ASP A 210 0.91 -3.57 -5.27
N LEU A 211 1.70 -3.42 -4.21
CA LEU A 211 1.25 -3.59 -2.84
C LEU A 211 0.15 -2.58 -2.47
N ARG A 212 0.30 -1.32 -2.91
CA ARG A 212 -0.72 -0.28 -2.75
C ARG A 212 -2.00 -0.65 -3.47
N PHE A 213 -1.92 -1.09 -4.72
CA PHE A 213 -3.09 -1.50 -5.50
C PHE A 213 -3.80 -2.70 -4.86
N PHE A 214 -3.04 -3.69 -4.39
CA PHE A 214 -3.59 -4.86 -3.70
C PHE A 214 -4.20 -4.49 -2.35
N ALA A 215 -3.60 -3.60 -1.57
CA ALA A 215 -4.19 -3.11 -0.33
C ALA A 215 -5.54 -2.43 -0.59
N VAL A 216 -5.63 -1.52 -1.56
CA VAL A 216 -6.90 -0.88 -1.93
C VAL A 216 -7.93 -1.92 -2.36
N LEU A 217 -7.56 -2.84 -3.25
CA LEU A 217 -8.43 -3.92 -3.71
C LEU A 217 -8.96 -4.78 -2.55
N LEU A 218 -8.08 -5.23 -1.65
CA LEU A 218 -8.46 -6.07 -0.52
C LEU A 218 -9.33 -5.30 0.47
N MET A 219 -8.94 -4.08 0.82
CA MET A 219 -9.69 -3.24 1.75
C MET A 219 -11.08 -2.91 1.21
N THR A 220 -11.21 -2.50 -0.04
CA THR A 220 -12.52 -2.13 -0.62
C THR A 220 -13.46 -3.33 -0.73
N HIS A 221 -12.95 -4.54 -0.95
CA HIS A 221 -13.79 -5.70 -1.25
C HIS A 221 -13.96 -6.67 -0.08
N TRP A 222 -12.93 -6.88 0.75
CA TRP A 222 -12.94 -7.89 1.81
C TRP A 222 -13.18 -7.32 3.20
N LEU A 223 -12.98 -6.02 3.42
CA LEU A 223 -13.34 -5.37 4.69
C LEU A 223 -14.78 -4.86 4.64
N PRO A 224 -15.47 -4.79 5.80
CA PRO A 224 -16.73 -4.10 5.90
C PRO A 224 -16.62 -2.64 5.46
N GLN A 225 -17.66 -2.13 4.81
CA GLN A 225 -17.74 -0.77 4.32
C GLN A 225 -18.87 -0.01 5.02
N ARG A 226 -18.67 1.27 5.30
CA ARG A 226 -19.75 2.16 5.73
C ARG A 226 -20.59 2.58 4.53
N LYS A 227 -21.91 2.41 4.61
CA LYS A 227 -22.88 2.97 3.68
C LYS A 227 -23.70 4.05 4.37
N ARG A 228 -23.79 5.22 3.74
CA ARG A 228 -24.78 6.25 4.09
C ARG A 228 -26.09 5.93 3.39
N LEU A 229 -27.09 5.49 4.14
CA LEU A 229 -28.44 5.31 3.61
C LEU A 229 -29.29 6.56 3.90
N PRO A 230 -29.97 7.13 2.91
CA PRO A 230 -30.96 8.18 3.16
C PRO A 230 -32.19 7.55 3.82
N LYS A 231 -32.49 7.95 5.07
CA LYS A 231 -33.68 7.49 5.80
C LYS A 231 -34.73 8.61 5.81
N LEU A 232 -35.95 8.28 5.39
CA LEU A 232 -37.13 9.15 5.50
C LEU A 232 -37.71 9.02 6.91
N MET A 233 -37.77 10.11 7.66
CA MET A 233 -38.58 10.17 8.88
C MET A 233 -39.86 10.97 8.61
N PHE A 234 -40.99 10.47 9.10
CA PHE A 234 -42.24 11.22 9.18
C PHE A 234 -42.61 11.48 10.65
N PRO A 235 -42.20 12.61 11.24
CA PRO A 235 -42.83 13.11 12.45
C PRO A 235 -43.48 14.47 12.16
N ASN A 236 -44.81 14.44 11.96
CA ASN A 236 -45.74 15.57 12.02
C ASN A 236 -45.35 16.91 11.35
N SER A 237 -44.74 16.88 10.16
CA SER A 237 -44.57 18.06 9.30
C SER A 237 -44.74 17.67 7.83
N PRO A 238 -45.36 18.51 6.97
CA PRO A 238 -45.67 18.16 5.59
C PRO A 238 -44.44 18.12 4.65
N ILE A 239 -43.22 18.29 5.16
CA ILE A 239 -41.98 18.25 4.37
C ILE A 239 -41.08 17.11 4.87
N PRO A 240 -40.73 16.12 4.00
CA PRO A 240 -39.82 15.05 4.38
C PRO A 240 -38.43 15.61 4.73
N LYS A 241 -37.94 15.30 5.93
CA LYS A 241 -36.54 15.54 6.33
C LYS A 241 -35.75 14.26 6.11
N TYR A 242 -34.68 14.37 5.31
CA TYR A 242 -33.70 13.29 5.16
C TYR A 242 -32.66 13.38 6.26
N VAL A 243 -32.46 12.28 6.99
CA VAL A 243 -31.30 12.12 7.87
C VAL A 243 -30.50 10.94 7.33
N ALA A 244 -29.19 11.15 7.13
CA ALA A 244 -28.29 10.07 6.76
C ALA A 244 -28.01 9.24 8.01
N GLU A 245 -28.42 7.97 8.01
CA GLU A 245 -28.01 7.02 9.04
C GLU A 245 -26.88 6.17 8.49
N ASP A 246 -25.82 6.03 9.27
CA ASP A 246 -24.64 5.28 8.87
C ASP A 246 -24.82 3.81 9.20
N THR A 247 -24.89 2.97 8.17
CA THR A 247 -24.96 1.51 8.32
C THR A 247 -23.68 0.88 7.83
N VAL A 248 -23.06 0.03 8.64
CA VAL A 248 -21.94 -0.80 8.18
C VAL A 248 -22.52 -1.97 7.40
N VAL A 249 -22.02 -2.18 6.18
CA VAL A 249 -22.36 -3.32 5.33
C VAL A 249 -21.13 -4.13 5.04
N GLU A 250 -21.29 -5.44 4.98
CA GLU A 250 -20.18 -6.34 4.63
C GLU A 250 -19.80 -6.22 3.13
N ASN A 251 -20.74 -5.71 2.31
CA ASN A 251 -20.67 -5.69 0.86
C ASN A 251 -20.99 -4.28 0.31
N GLY A 252 -20.03 -3.35 0.46
CA GLY A 252 -20.23 -1.95 0.07
C GLY A 252 -19.30 -1.39 -0.99
N ALA A 253 -18.41 -2.21 -1.56
CA ALA A 253 -17.57 -1.80 -2.68
C ALA A 253 -18.42 -1.18 -3.80
N GLN A 254 -18.10 0.05 -4.20
CA GLN A 254 -18.82 0.76 -5.25
C GLN A 254 -18.44 0.26 -6.65
N ILE A 255 -17.19 -0.22 -6.79
CA ILE A 255 -16.65 -0.72 -8.05
C ILE A 255 -16.90 -2.22 -8.09
N ALA A 256 -17.58 -2.73 -9.12
CA ALA A 256 -17.76 -4.16 -9.30
C ALA A 256 -16.51 -4.80 -9.94
N LEU A 257 -16.10 -5.96 -9.45
CA LEU A 257 -14.97 -6.73 -10.03
C LEU A 257 -15.40 -7.67 -11.16
N ARG A 258 -16.70 -7.90 -11.31
CA ARG A 258 -17.33 -8.64 -12.39
C ARG A 258 -18.73 -8.09 -12.59
N SER A 259 -19.14 -7.93 -13.85
CA SER A 259 -20.49 -7.49 -14.18
C SER A 259 -21.52 -8.51 -13.71
N PRO A 260 -22.49 -8.14 -12.85
CA PRO A 260 -23.51 -9.07 -12.40
C PRO A 260 -24.53 -9.41 -13.49
N SER A 261 -24.68 -8.57 -14.52
CA SER A 261 -25.61 -8.79 -15.63
C SER A 261 -24.99 -9.54 -16.80
N THR A 262 -23.74 -9.25 -17.14
CA THR A 262 -23.06 -9.83 -18.31
C THR A 262 -22.03 -10.91 -17.96
N GLY A 263 -21.57 -10.95 -16.71
CA GLY A 263 -20.47 -11.85 -16.29
C GLY A 263 -19.09 -11.41 -16.79
N ASP A 264 -18.99 -10.26 -17.45
CA ASP A 264 -17.74 -9.77 -18.00
C ASP A 264 -16.79 -9.25 -16.92
N TRP A 265 -15.51 -9.42 -17.20
CA TRP A 265 -14.45 -8.89 -16.37
C TRP A 265 -14.02 -7.49 -16.83
N PRO A 266 -13.89 -6.52 -15.91
CA PRO A 266 -13.26 -5.25 -16.25
C PRO A 266 -11.77 -5.45 -16.53
N ALA A 267 -11.25 -4.64 -17.44
CA ALA A 267 -9.82 -4.57 -17.72
C ALA A 267 -9.04 -4.14 -16.47
N ILE A 268 -7.82 -4.68 -16.30
CA ILE A 268 -6.97 -4.33 -15.15
C ILE A 268 -6.60 -2.84 -15.16
N SER A 269 -6.37 -2.25 -16.33
CA SER A 269 -6.10 -0.81 -16.46
C SER A 269 -7.25 0.04 -15.96
N PHE A 270 -8.50 -0.33 -16.29
CA PHE A 270 -9.69 0.33 -15.77
C PHE A 270 -9.78 0.23 -14.24
N LEU A 271 -9.49 -0.95 -13.68
CA LEU A 271 -9.46 -1.12 -12.23
C LEU A 271 -8.36 -0.28 -11.56
N GLN A 272 -7.16 -0.20 -12.15
CA GLN A 272 -6.07 0.64 -11.64
C GLN A 272 -6.41 2.13 -11.69
N GLU A 273 -7.20 2.56 -12.67
CA GLU A 273 -7.70 3.94 -12.78
C GLU A 273 -8.84 4.23 -11.80
N ARG A 274 -9.72 3.27 -11.52
CA ARG A 274 -10.89 3.47 -10.68
C ARG A 274 -10.65 3.20 -9.20
N LEU A 275 -9.88 2.17 -8.85
CA LEU A 275 -9.50 1.83 -7.48
C LEU A 275 -8.36 2.75 -7.02
N GLN A 276 -8.70 4.01 -6.77
CA GLN A 276 -7.80 5.00 -6.21
C GLN A 276 -7.65 4.80 -4.70
N LEU A 277 -6.60 5.39 -4.10
CA LEU A 277 -6.37 5.36 -2.65
C LEU A 277 -7.60 5.80 -1.84
N THR A 278 -8.30 6.82 -2.30
CA THR A 278 -9.51 7.33 -1.64
C THR A 278 -10.68 6.33 -1.65
N SER A 279 -10.60 5.24 -2.42
CA SER A 279 -11.61 4.17 -2.41
C SER A 279 -11.66 3.43 -1.06
N VAL A 280 -10.62 3.54 -0.23
CA VAL A 280 -10.58 2.96 1.11
C VAL A 280 -11.16 3.89 2.19
N TRP A 281 -11.71 5.05 1.82
CA TRP A 281 -12.19 6.03 2.79
C TRP A 281 -13.30 5.50 3.71
N GLU A 282 -14.16 4.67 3.16
CA GLU A 282 -15.33 4.11 3.85
C GLU A 282 -15.07 2.71 4.46
N THR A 283 -13.83 2.22 4.43
CA THR A 283 -13.49 0.91 5.02
C THR A 283 -13.55 0.99 6.54
N VAL A 284 -14.18 0.01 7.18
CA VAL A 284 -14.33 -0.07 8.63
C VAL A 284 -13.33 -1.07 9.20
N GLY A 285 -12.54 -0.62 10.17
CA GLY A 285 -11.49 -1.44 10.79
C GLY A 285 -10.39 -1.85 9.80
N LEU A 286 -9.59 -2.84 10.20
CA LEU A 286 -8.54 -3.46 9.37
C LEU A 286 -8.72 -4.97 9.20
N ASP A 287 -9.75 -5.55 9.84
CA ASP A 287 -10.02 -6.99 9.83
C ASP A 287 -10.98 -7.38 8.70
N LEU A 288 -10.75 -8.57 8.15
CA LEU A 288 -11.61 -9.13 7.11
C LEU A 288 -13.03 -9.36 7.63
N SER A 289 -14.01 -9.24 6.74
CA SER A 289 -15.40 -9.57 7.07
C SER A 289 -15.52 -11.03 7.54
N HIS A 290 -16.08 -11.23 8.74
CA HIS A 290 -16.28 -12.56 9.29
C HIS A 290 -17.19 -13.42 8.40
N SER A 291 -18.24 -12.85 7.81
CA SER A 291 -19.14 -13.59 6.91
C SER A 291 -18.39 -14.15 5.70
N LEU A 292 -17.53 -13.33 5.06
CA LEU A 292 -16.67 -13.75 3.95
C LEU A 292 -15.76 -14.91 4.39
N THR A 293 -15.02 -14.74 5.49
CA THR A 293 -14.05 -15.75 5.92
C THR A 293 -14.71 -17.06 6.38
N ASN A 294 -15.87 -16.99 7.03
CA ASN A 294 -16.62 -18.17 7.45
C ASN A 294 -17.16 -18.93 6.23
N CYS A 295 -17.78 -18.23 5.27
CA CYS A 295 -18.29 -18.85 4.04
C CYS A 295 -17.19 -19.59 3.27
N LEU A 296 -15.98 -19.02 3.16
CA LEU A 296 -14.87 -19.66 2.46
C LEU A 296 -14.31 -20.88 3.21
N ARG A 297 -14.26 -20.80 4.55
CA ARG A 297 -13.88 -21.95 5.39
C ARG A 297 -14.90 -23.09 5.26
N ASP A 298 -16.18 -22.77 5.31
CA ASP A 298 -17.25 -23.77 5.19
C ASP A 298 -17.25 -24.40 3.79
N LEU A 299 -17.04 -23.59 2.74
CA LEU A 299 -16.89 -24.09 1.38
C LEU A 299 -15.75 -25.09 1.23
N LYS A 300 -14.60 -24.84 1.87
CA LYS A 300 -13.50 -25.80 1.92
C LYS A 300 -13.94 -27.10 2.58
N VAL A 301 -14.57 -27.04 3.75
CA VAL A 301 -15.03 -28.23 4.49
C VAL A 301 -15.98 -29.05 3.64
N HIS A 302 -16.88 -28.40 2.92
CA HIS A 302 -17.87 -29.08 2.11
C HIS A 302 -17.34 -29.64 0.79
N LEU A 303 -16.40 -28.95 0.12
CA LEU A 303 -15.85 -29.41 -1.15
C LEU A 303 -14.65 -30.33 -0.99
N ILE A 304 -13.74 -30.10 -0.04
CA ILE A 304 -12.52 -30.92 0.08
C ILE A 304 -12.80 -32.25 0.79
N ASN A 305 -13.74 -32.30 1.72
CA ASN A 305 -14.04 -33.53 2.45
C ASN A 305 -14.99 -34.47 1.68
N ASP A 306 -15.53 -34.04 0.55
CA ASP A 306 -16.43 -34.82 -0.31
C ASP A 306 -15.81 -34.94 -1.71
N ASP A 307 -15.05 -36.02 -1.91
CA ASP A 307 -14.32 -36.28 -3.16
C ASP A 307 -15.25 -36.38 -4.37
N ASP A 308 -16.48 -36.87 -4.19
CA ASP A 308 -17.46 -36.99 -5.27
C ASP A 308 -17.93 -35.61 -5.72
N VAL A 309 -18.26 -34.72 -4.77
CA VAL A 309 -18.67 -33.34 -5.09
C VAL A 309 -17.51 -32.56 -5.69
N LEU A 310 -16.29 -32.74 -5.19
CA LEU A 310 -15.10 -32.08 -5.74
C LEU A 310 -14.82 -32.50 -7.18
N ARG A 311 -14.99 -33.80 -7.48
CA ARG A 311 -14.89 -34.33 -8.84
C ARG A 311 -15.94 -33.70 -9.74
N VAL A 312 -17.20 -33.63 -9.32
CA VAL A 312 -18.27 -32.98 -10.09
C VAL A 312 -17.95 -31.50 -10.33
N PHE A 313 -17.49 -30.78 -9.31
CA PHE A 313 -17.10 -29.37 -9.46
C PHE A 313 -15.97 -29.21 -10.49
N LYS A 314 -14.94 -30.05 -10.42
CA LYS A 314 -13.85 -30.07 -11.40
C LYS A 314 -14.37 -30.30 -12.83
N GLU A 315 -15.24 -31.28 -13.03
CA GLU A 315 -15.84 -31.60 -14.33
C GLU A 315 -16.65 -30.43 -14.90
N LYS A 316 -17.43 -29.75 -14.03
CA LYS A 316 -18.18 -28.54 -14.41
C LYS A 316 -17.29 -27.38 -14.84
N VAL A 317 -16.23 -27.11 -14.07
CA VAL A 317 -15.23 -26.08 -14.41
C VAL A 317 -14.60 -26.38 -15.77
N LEU A 318 -14.17 -27.63 -15.99
CA LEU A 318 -13.55 -28.03 -17.24
C LEU A 318 -14.50 -27.95 -18.45
N THR A 319 -15.75 -28.36 -18.27
CA THR A 319 -16.78 -28.29 -19.32
C THR A 319 -17.02 -26.84 -19.75
N ARG A 320 -17.09 -25.91 -18.80
CA ARG A 320 -17.21 -24.47 -19.07
C ARG A 320 -15.99 -23.92 -19.80
N LEU A 321 -14.78 -24.30 -19.35
CA LEU A 321 -13.55 -23.84 -19.98
C LEU A 321 -13.43 -24.30 -21.44
N ARG A 322 -13.78 -25.57 -21.72
CA ARG A 322 -13.84 -26.11 -23.08
C ARG A 322 -14.88 -25.40 -23.95
N SER A 323 -16.04 -25.08 -23.37
CA SER A 323 -17.11 -24.37 -24.10
C SER A 323 -16.69 -22.93 -24.46
N SER A 324 -16.04 -22.22 -23.53
CA SER A 324 -15.53 -20.85 -23.75
C SER A 324 -14.46 -20.82 -24.84
N THR A 325 -13.51 -21.76 -24.78
CA THR A 325 -12.40 -21.84 -25.76
C THR A 325 -12.87 -22.27 -27.15
N ALA A 326 -13.91 -23.09 -27.24
CA ALA A 326 -14.55 -23.42 -28.52
C ALA A 326 -15.26 -22.22 -29.16
N ALA A 327 -15.93 -21.39 -28.34
CA ALA A 327 -16.60 -20.19 -28.82
C ALA A 327 -15.62 -19.11 -29.35
N GLU A 328 -14.42 -19.03 -28.77
CA GLU A 328 -13.37 -18.08 -29.17
C GLU A 328 -12.51 -18.55 -30.36
N GLY A 329 -12.76 -19.74 -30.92
CA GLY A 329 -12.08 -20.22 -32.14
C GLY A 329 -10.59 -20.59 -31.96
N MET A 330 -10.06 -20.64 -30.73
CA MET A 330 -8.63 -20.89 -30.45
C MET A 330 -8.23 -22.38 -30.36
N LEU A 331 -8.85 -23.24 -31.17
CA LEU A 331 -8.95 -24.68 -30.92
C LEU A 331 -7.65 -25.51 -31.04
N ARG A 332 -6.60 -25.06 -31.75
CA ARG A 332 -5.45 -25.93 -32.07
C ARG A 332 -4.24 -25.80 -31.15
N GLU A 333 -3.86 -24.59 -30.75
CA GLU A 333 -2.71 -24.37 -29.85
C GLU A 333 -3.07 -24.59 -28.38
N ASN A 334 -4.34 -24.41 -28.02
CA ASN A 334 -4.82 -24.49 -26.65
C ASN A 334 -5.09 -25.93 -26.17
N ALA A 335 -5.24 -26.89 -27.08
CA ALA A 335 -5.63 -28.26 -26.73
C ALA A 335 -4.62 -28.91 -25.77
N SER A 336 -3.31 -28.82 -26.06
CA SER A 336 -2.28 -29.40 -25.20
C SER A 336 -2.19 -28.72 -23.83
N SER A 337 -2.38 -27.40 -23.75
CA SER A 337 -2.41 -26.67 -22.47
C SER A 337 -3.64 -27.03 -21.63
N LEU A 338 -4.78 -27.28 -22.28
CA LEU A 338 -6.03 -27.65 -21.60
C LEU A 338 -5.99 -29.09 -21.08
N ASP A 339 -5.39 -30.02 -21.83
CA ASP A 339 -5.21 -31.41 -21.39
C ASP A 339 -4.26 -31.47 -20.18
N GLU A 340 -3.17 -30.69 -20.21
CA GLU A 340 -2.27 -30.59 -19.07
C GLU A 340 -2.97 -29.92 -17.86
N LEU A 341 -3.75 -28.87 -18.10
CA LEU A 341 -4.56 -28.23 -17.07
C LEU A 341 -5.59 -29.20 -16.48
N GLU A 342 -6.26 -30.03 -17.26
CA GLU A 342 -7.24 -31.02 -16.77
C GLU A 342 -6.62 -31.97 -15.75
N SER A 343 -5.37 -32.41 -15.99
CA SER A 343 -4.64 -33.28 -15.07
C SER A 343 -4.30 -32.59 -13.74
N LYS A 344 -4.08 -31.26 -13.77
CA LYS A 344 -3.62 -30.44 -12.63
C LYS A 344 -4.71 -29.52 -12.04
N LEU A 345 -5.92 -29.47 -12.61
CA LEU A 345 -6.99 -28.55 -12.22
C LEU A 345 -7.40 -28.73 -10.75
N TYR A 346 -7.33 -29.96 -10.24
CA TYR A 346 -7.53 -30.25 -8.83
C TYR A 346 -6.59 -29.42 -7.94
N LEU A 347 -5.31 -29.26 -8.30
CA LEU A 347 -4.34 -28.49 -7.52
C LEU A 347 -4.73 -27.01 -7.45
N ILE A 348 -5.27 -26.46 -8.55
CA ILE A 348 -5.73 -25.07 -8.60
C ILE A 348 -6.98 -24.88 -7.74
N ILE A 349 -7.99 -25.74 -7.89
CA ILE A 349 -9.23 -25.69 -7.10
C ILE A 349 -8.92 -25.85 -5.61
N HIS A 350 -8.16 -26.89 -5.27
CA HIS A 350 -7.72 -27.16 -3.90
C HIS A 350 -6.88 -26.00 -3.34
N GLY A 351 -6.01 -25.41 -4.18
CA GLY A 351 -5.23 -24.21 -3.86
C GLY A 351 -6.12 -23.05 -3.44
N PHE A 352 -7.10 -22.69 -4.27
CA PHE A 352 -8.06 -21.62 -3.97
C PHE A 352 -8.89 -21.89 -2.72
N LEU A 353 -9.44 -23.09 -2.56
CA LEU A 353 -10.22 -23.45 -1.37
C LEU A 353 -9.36 -23.39 -0.10
N THR A 354 -8.11 -23.83 -0.17
CA THR A 354 -7.19 -23.78 0.97
C THR A 354 -6.80 -22.35 1.33
N ILE A 355 -6.50 -21.51 0.32
CA ILE A 355 -6.19 -20.10 0.51
C ILE A 355 -7.40 -19.36 1.11
N GLY A 356 -8.59 -19.56 0.54
CA GLY A 356 -9.83 -18.92 1.00
C GLY A 356 -10.17 -19.27 2.44
N ALA A 357 -10.07 -20.54 2.82
CA ALA A 357 -10.26 -20.97 4.21
C ALA A 357 -9.17 -20.44 5.15
N GLY A 358 -7.94 -20.26 4.66
CA GLY A 358 -6.84 -19.66 5.41
C GLY A 358 -7.09 -18.20 5.79
N LEU A 359 -7.95 -17.48 5.08
CA LEU A 359 -8.27 -16.08 5.40
C LEU A 359 -8.86 -15.88 6.80
N SER A 360 -9.51 -16.90 7.37
CA SER A 360 -10.01 -16.82 8.76
C SER A 360 -8.90 -16.91 9.82
N GLN A 361 -7.66 -17.19 9.42
CA GLN A 361 -6.52 -17.37 10.31
C GLN A 361 -5.44 -16.33 10.00
N PRO A 362 -5.13 -15.41 10.93
CA PRO A 362 -4.13 -14.36 10.68
C PRO A 362 -2.76 -14.90 10.24
N LYS A 363 -2.35 -16.06 10.77
CA LYS A 363 -1.09 -16.72 10.42
C LYS A 363 -1.03 -17.24 8.98
N GLU A 364 -2.17 -17.59 8.40
CA GLU A 364 -2.25 -18.02 7.00
C GLU A 364 -2.45 -16.81 6.07
N PHE A 365 -3.21 -15.80 6.53
CA PHE A 365 -3.48 -14.60 5.75
C PHE A 365 -2.20 -13.80 5.44
N GLN A 366 -1.22 -13.74 6.34
CA GLN A 366 0.08 -13.13 6.09
C GLN A 366 0.82 -13.71 4.86
N HIS A 367 0.50 -14.95 4.46
CA HIS A 367 1.08 -15.65 3.31
C HIS A 367 0.18 -15.64 2.06
N LEU A 368 -0.89 -14.84 2.04
CA LEU A 368 -1.86 -14.84 0.93
C LEU A 368 -1.20 -14.73 -0.45
N LEU A 369 -0.35 -13.72 -0.65
CA LEU A 369 0.27 -13.45 -1.94
C LEU A 369 1.24 -14.57 -2.33
N GLU A 370 2.05 -15.06 -1.38
CA GLU A 370 2.95 -16.19 -1.58
C GLU A 370 2.17 -17.45 -1.97
N HIS A 371 1.10 -17.78 -1.25
CA HIS A 371 0.29 -18.96 -1.54
C HIS A 371 -0.40 -18.87 -2.89
N LEU A 372 -0.90 -17.69 -3.28
CA LEU A 372 -1.50 -17.48 -4.59
C LEU A 372 -0.47 -17.71 -5.70
N LEU A 373 0.74 -17.18 -5.54
CA LEU A 373 1.81 -17.35 -6.53
C LEU A 373 2.31 -18.79 -6.62
N THR A 374 2.56 -19.43 -5.48
CA THR A 374 3.19 -20.76 -5.42
C THR A 374 2.23 -21.92 -5.65
N ARG A 375 0.97 -21.81 -5.21
CA ARG A 375 -0.02 -22.91 -5.31
C ARG A 375 -0.93 -22.80 -6.52
N VAL A 376 -1.15 -21.60 -7.04
CA VAL A 376 -2.03 -21.38 -8.20
C VAL A 376 -1.23 -20.96 -9.42
N VAL A 377 -0.54 -19.81 -9.35
CA VAL A 377 0.11 -19.24 -10.54
C VAL A 377 1.22 -20.12 -11.09
N ARG A 378 2.00 -20.76 -10.23
CA ARG A 378 3.00 -21.75 -10.66
C ARG A 378 2.39 -22.91 -11.44
N VAL A 379 1.26 -23.45 -10.98
CA VAL A 379 0.57 -24.55 -11.67
C VAL A 379 0.06 -24.08 -13.04
N LEU A 380 -0.46 -22.85 -13.12
CA LEU A 380 -0.91 -22.26 -14.39
C LEU A 380 0.25 -22.08 -15.39
N HIS A 381 1.41 -21.63 -14.92
CA HIS A 381 2.62 -21.55 -15.74
C HIS A 381 3.11 -22.94 -16.18
N ASP A 382 3.11 -23.92 -15.28
CA ASP A 382 3.48 -25.30 -15.60
C ASP A 382 2.56 -25.89 -16.69
N CYS A 383 1.26 -25.54 -16.67
CA CYS A 383 0.28 -25.90 -17.70
C CYS A 383 0.36 -25.03 -18.97
N LYS A 384 1.30 -24.08 -19.04
CA LYS A 384 1.47 -23.12 -20.16
C LYS A 384 0.21 -22.31 -20.47
N ILE A 385 -0.58 -21.99 -19.44
CA ILE A 385 -1.76 -21.16 -19.59
C ILE A 385 -1.33 -19.73 -19.91
N THR A 386 -1.88 -19.18 -20.99
CA THR A 386 -1.64 -17.80 -21.41
C THR A 386 -2.50 -16.84 -20.60
N LYS A 387 -2.06 -15.57 -20.51
CA LYS A 387 -2.81 -14.51 -19.81
C LYS A 387 -4.23 -14.33 -20.34
N LEU A 388 -4.45 -14.55 -21.64
CA LEU A 388 -5.76 -14.43 -22.30
C LEU A 388 -6.74 -15.51 -21.83
N GLN A 389 -6.25 -16.70 -21.48
CA GLN A 389 -7.07 -17.83 -21.02
C GLN A 389 -7.48 -17.72 -19.55
N LEU A 390 -6.83 -16.83 -18.77
CA LEU A 390 -7.10 -16.70 -17.35
C LEU A 390 -8.54 -16.24 -17.09
N ASP A 391 -9.06 -15.30 -17.87
CA ASP A 391 -10.43 -14.80 -17.70
C ASP A 391 -11.48 -15.90 -17.86
N ALA A 392 -11.29 -16.78 -18.86
CA ALA A 392 -12.14 -17.95 -19.06
C ALA A 392 -12.07 -18.93 -17.89
N LEU A 393 -10.86 -19.19 -17.36
CA LEU A 393 -10.67 -20.05 -16.19
C LEU A 393 -11.34 -19.48 -14.93
N PHE A 394 -11.12 -18.20 -14.65
CA PHE A 394 -11.72 -17.53 -13.49
C PHE A 394 -13.25 -17.45 -13.60
N SER A 395 -13.80 -17.20 -14.80
CA SER A 395 -15.25 -17.32 -15.06
C SER A 395 -15.76 -18.72 -14.77
N ALA A 396 -15.08 -19.76 -15.28
CA ALA A 396 -15.47 -21.14 -15.07
C ALA A 396 -15.47 -21.53 -13.59
N LEU A 397 -14.47 -21.08 -12.81
CA LEU A 397 -14.40 -21.31 -11.35
C LEU A 397 -15.56 -20.68 -10.58
N VAL A 398 -16.03 -19.51 -11.01
CA VAL A 398 -17.17 -18.84 -10.40
C VAL A 398 -18.48 -19.53 -10.81
N ASP A 399 -18.67 -19.72 -12.12
CA ASP A 399 -19.97 -20.08 -12.68
C ASP A 399 -20.30 -21.57 -12.52
N ALA A 400 -19.30 -22.42 -12.28
CA ALA A 400 -19.51 -23.84 -11.99
C ALA A 400 -20.08 -24.09 -10.58
N LEU A 401 -19.80 -23.23 -9.60
CA LEU A 401 -20.19 -23.49 -8.20
C LEU A 401 -21.72 -23.46 -7.99
N PRO A 402 -22.48 -22.52 -8.59
CA PRO A 402 -23.93 -22.54 -8.53
C PRO A 402 -24.58 -23.79 -9.15
N GLU A 403 -23.90 -24.52 -10.04
CA GLU A 403 -24.46 -25.73 -10.68
C GLU A 403 -24.39 -26.97 -9.79
N LEU A 404 -23.72 -26.91 -8.65
CA LEU A 404 -23.67 -28.03 -7.73
C LEU A 404 -25.02 -28.21 -7.03
N ASP A 405 -25.58 -29.41 -7.17
CA ASP A 405 -26.82 -29.84 -6.52
C ASP A 405 -26.47 -30.59 -5.23
N VAL A 406 -26.21 -29.84 -4.16
CA VAL A 406 -25.78 -30.36 -2.86
C VAL A 406 -26.53 -29.67 -1.72
N TRP A 407 -26.86 -30.44 -0.68
CA TRP A 407 -27.78 -30.04 0.39
C TRP A 407 -27.34 -28.77 1.15
N TYR A 408 -26.04 -28.55 1.34
CA TYR A 408 -25.53 -27.35 2.05
C TYR A 408 -25.64 -26.08 1.20
N LEU A 409 -25.84 -26.23 -0.12
CA LEU A 409 -26.18 -25.13 -1.03
C LEU A 409 -27.70 -25.01 -1.25
N ASN A 410 -28.56 -25.72 -0.50
CA ASN A 410 -30.02 -25.70 -0.70
C ASN A 410 -30.77 -24.76 0.26
N GLY A 411 -30.11 -24.23 1.31
CA GLY A 411 -30.65 -23.13 2.10
C GLY A 411 -30.51 -21.79 1.36
N GLN A 412 -31.59 -21.04 1.12
CA GLN A 412 -31.51 -19.84 0.25
C GLN A 412 -30.57 -18.74 0.78
N GLU A 413 -30.59 -18.46 2.09
CA GLU A 413 -29.75 -17.41 2.69
C GLU A 413 -28.28 -17.82 2.80
N THR A 414 -28.00 -19.07 3.16
CA THR A 414 -26.64 -19.61 3.23
C THR A 414 -26.02 -19.77 1.85
N ARG A 415 -26.80 -20.24 0.86
CA ARG A 415 -26.37 -20.37 -0.54
C ARG A 415 -25.96 -19.02 -1.12
N SER A 416 -26.81 -18.01 -1.00
CA SER A 416 -26.53 -16.68 -1.58
C SER A 416 -25.27 -16.05 -0.98
N SER A 417 -25.09 -16.16 0.34
CA SER A 417 -23.91 -15.65 1.05
C SER A 417 -22.62 -16.39 0.67
N LEU A 418 -22.69 -17.72 0.56
CA LEU A 418 -21.54 -18.56 0.17
C LEU A 418 -21.13 -18.31 -1.29
N LEU A 419 -22.10 -18.29 -2.22
CA LEU A 419 -21.82 -17.99 -3.64
C LEU A 419 -21.26 -16.58 -3.82
N ALA A 420 -21.82 -15.58 -3.12
CA ALA A 420 -21.32 -14.21 -3.17
C ALA A 420 -19.89 -14.09 -2.61
N SER A 421 -19.59 -14.82 -1.53
CA SER A 421 -18.26 -14.88 -0.91
C SER A 421 -17.23 -15.53 -1.83
N TRP A 422 -17.57 -16.69 -2.42
CA TRP A 422 -16.72 -17.37 -3.40
C TRP A 422 -16.45 -16.49 -4.62
N HIS A 423 -17.51 -15.93 -5.21
CA HIS A 423 -17.41 -15.04 -6.34
C HIS A 423 -16.46 -13.88 -6.05
N ARG A 424 -16.61 -13.23 -4.90
CA ARG A 424 -15.75 -12.11 -4.50
C ARG A 424 -14.30 -12.54 -4.30
N PHE A 425 -14.08 -13.63 -3.59
CA PHE A 425 -12.75 -14.16 -3.33
C PHE A 425 -12.02 -14.42 -4.65
N ILE A 426 -12.65 -15.17 -5.56
CA ILE A 426 -12.10 -15.50 -6.88
C ILE A 426 -11.90 -14.26 -7.74
N SER A 427 -12.81 -13.29 -7.69
CA SER A 427 -12.67 -12.02 -8.43
C SER A 427 -11.45 -11.20 -7.96
N VAL A 428 -11.21 -11.12 -6.65
CA VAL A 428 -10.02 -10.44 -6.13
C VAL A 428 -8.75 -11.21 -6.48
N CYS A 429 -8.75 -12.53 -6.31
CA CYS A 429 -7.61 -13.36 -6.73
C CYS A 429 -7.29 -13.21 -8.21
N ARG A 430 -8.29 -13.15 -9.10
CA ARG A 430 -8.12 -12.88 -10.53
C ARG A 430 -7.32 -11.60 -10.76
N VAL A 431 -7.75 -10.51 -10.14
CA VAL A 431 -7.12 -9.19 -10.32
C VAL A 431 -5.67 -9.21 -9.85
N VAL A 432 -5.39 -9.83 -8.69
CA VAL A 432 -4.02 -9.99 -8.19
C VAL A 432 -3.18 -10.82 -9.17
N VAL A 433 -3.67 -11.98 -9.60
CA VAL A 433 -2.96 -12.86 -10.54
C VAL A 433 -2.66 -12.14 -11.85
N LEU A 434 -3.65 -11.51 -12.49
CA LEU A 434 -3.46 -10.82 -13.76
C LEU A 434 -2.48 -9.64 -13.71
N ALA A 435 -2.41 -8.95 -12.57
CA ALA A 435 -1.50 -7.82 -12.36
C ALA A 435 -0.02 -8.23 -12.32
N VAL A 436 0.27 -9.50 -11.99
CA VAL A 436 1.64 -9.99 -11.80
C VAL A 436 2.02 -11.20 -12.65
N TYR A 437 1.06 -11.81 -13.36
CA TYR A 437 1.21 -13.09 -14.05
C TYR A 437 2.51 -13.22 -14.86
N ASP A 438 2.81 -12.21 -15.69
CA ASP A 438 3.97 -12.21 -16.57
C ASP A 438 5.30 -12.00 -15.80
N ARG A 439 5.24 -11.23 -14.69
CA ARG A 439 6.41 -10.87 -13.87
C ARG A 439 6.78 -11.96 -12.85
N CYS A 440 5.80 -12.75 -12.40
CA CYS A 440 6.02 -13.80 -11.42
C CYS A 440 6.47 -15.14 -12.03
N HIS A 441 6.71 -15.19 -13.35
CA HIS A 441 7.28 -16.37 -13.97
C HIS A 441 8.68 -16.66 -13.38
N PRO A 442 9.01 -17.92 -13.01
CA PRO A 442 10.26 -18.25 -12.33
C PRO A 442 11.52 -17.72 -13.06
N SER A 443 11.54 -17.83 -14.39
CA SER A 443 12.61 -17.30 -15.25
C SER A 443 12.80 -15.78 -15.11
N THR A 444 11.70 -15.03 -14.95
CA THR A 444 11.69 -13.57 -14.83
C THR A 444 12.15 -13.13 -13.43
N ILE A 445 11.70 -13.84 -12.38
CA ILE A 445 12.13 -13.58 -11.00
C ILE A 445 13.63 -13.81 -10.84
N SER A 446 14.18 -14.90 -11.38
CA SER A 446 15.63 -15.16 -11.34
C SER A 446 16.46 -14.07 -12.02
N THR A 447 15.98 -13.55 -13.15
CA THR A 447 16.65 -12.45 -13.89
C THR A 447 16.62 -11.15 -13.09
N THR A 448 15.47 -10.82 -12.49
CA THR A 448 15.29 -9.62 -11.66
C THR A 448 16.17 -9.69 -10.41
N ARG A 449 16.23 -10.87 -9.77
CA ARG A 449 17.08 -11.11 -8.59
C ARG A 449 18.57 -11.00 -8.93
N GLN A 450 19.00 -11.50 -10.09
CA GLN A 450 20.38 -11.30 -10.56
C GLN A 450 20.68 -9.81 -10.75
N GLN A 451 19.79 -9.04 -11.37
CA GLN A 451 20.00 -7.59 -11.54
C GLN A 451 20.11 -6.84 -10.21
N VAL A 452 19.25 -7.13 -9.23
CA VAL A 452 19.31 -6.52 -7.89
C VAL A 452 20.58 -6.92 -7.12
N MET A 453 21.04 -8.17 -7.27
CA MET A 453 22.30 -8.60 -6.65
C MET A 453 23.53 -8.01 -7.35
N TYR A 454 23.51 -7.86 -8.67
CA TYR A 454 24.60 -7.22 -9.42
C TYR A 454 24.68 -5.71 -9.11
N SER A 455 23.57 -4.99 -8.96
CA SER A 455 23.58 -3.57 -8.55
C SER A 455 24.13 -3.40 -7.13
N ALA A 456 23.70 -4.23 -6.18
CA ALA A 456 24.22 -4.21 -4.80
C ALA A 456 25.72 -4.58 -4.74
N GLY A 457 26.19 -5.52 -5.57
CA GLY A 457 27.60 -5.93 -5.62
C GLY A 457 28.53 -4.90 -6.29
N LEU A 458 28.04 -4.17 -7.29
CA LEU A 458 28.79 -3.09 -7.93
C LEU A 458 28.92 -1.85 -7.02
N GLU A 459 27.93 -1.58 -6.17
CA GLU A 459 27.98 -0.48 -5.19
C GLU A 459 28.87 -0.81 -3.97
N GLN A 460 28.88 -2.06 -3.50
CA GLN A 460 29.82 -2.51 -2.46
C GLN A 460 31.28 -2.49 -2.93
N THR A 461 31.54 -2.71 -4.22
CA THR A 461 32.90 -2.59 -4.76
C THR A 461 33.31 -1.12 -4.95
N ALA A 462 32.39 -0.24 -5.36
CA ALA A 462 32.65 1.20 -5.46
C ALA A 462 32.90 1.87 -4.09
N THR A 463 32.12 1.53 -3.07
CA THR A 463 32.31 2.01 -1.69
C THR A 463 33.60 1.50 -1.05
N ASN A 464 33.96 0.23 -1.29
CA ASN A 464 35.24 -0.32 -0.82
C ASN A 464 36.47 0.28 -1.51
N VAL A 465 36.38 0.61 -2.80
CA VAL A 465 37.46 1.31 -3.54
C VAL A 465 37.62 2.75 -3.02
N SER A 466 36.51 3.44 -2.73
CA SER A 466 36.50 4.79 -2.14
C SER A 466 37.07 4.80 -0.70
N ALA A 467 36.70 3.83 0.13
CA ALA A 467 37.24 3.67 1.48
C ALA A 467 38.75 3.34 1.48
N LYS A 468 39.22 2.58 0.47
CA LYS A 468 40.64 2.26 0.30
C LYS A 468 41.46 3.46 -0.19
N HIS A 469 40.89 4.30 -1.06
CA HIS A 469 41.50 5.57 -1.48
C HIS A 469 41.62 6.57 -0.32
N ASN A 470 40.58 6.70 0.51
CA ASN A 470 40.61 7.59 1.69
C ASN A 470 41.60 7.11 2.77
N ARG A 471 41.78 5.79 2.93
CA ARG A 471 42.81 5.24 3.84
C ARG A 471 44.23 5.47 3.33
N MET A 472 44.46 5.44 2.02
CA MET A 472 45.77 5.78 1.45
C MET A 472 46.05 7.29 1.55
N ALA A 473 45.08 8.15 1.29
CA ALA A 473 45.24 9.61 1.42
C ALA A 473 45.59 10.03 2.86
N ASN A 474 44.93 9.44 3.86
CA ASN A 474 45.22 9.72 5.27
C ASN A 474 46.57 9.14 5.75
N ALA A 475 47.10 8.10 5.09
CA ALA A 475 48.42 7.55 5.38
C ALA A 475 49.56 8.41 4.79
N PHE A 476 49.29 9.09 3.67
CA PHE A 476 50.26 10.04 3.09
C PHE A 476 50.30 11.37 3.86
N GLU A 477 49.18 11.85 4.42
CA GLU A 477 49.17 13.07 5.25
C GLU A 477 49.84 12.89 6.62
N SER A 478 49.86 11.67 7.17
CA SER A 478 50.51 11.38 8.46
C SER A 478 52.03 11.23 8.35
N GLN A 479 52.55 10.81 7.18
CA GLN A 479 54.00 10.78 6.92
C GLN A 479 54.59 12.16 6.56
N ALA A 480 53.79 13.13 6.14
CA ALA A 480 54.23 14.49 5.85
C ALA A 480 54.32 15.40 7.11
N ARG A 481 53.98 14.88 8.30
CA ARG A 481 54.00 15.61 9.58
C ARG A 481 54.96 15.02 10.62
N GLN A 482 55.96 14.24 10.20
CA GLN A 482 57.08 13.81 11.04
C GLN A 482 58.40 14.39 10.54
#